data_AF-A0A357CUQ1-F1
#
_entry.id   AF-A0A357CUQ1-F1
#
_cell.length_a   1.000
_cell.length_b   1.000
_cell.length_c   1.000
_cell.angle_alpha   90.00
_cell.angle_beta   90.00
_cell.angle_gamma   90.00
#
_symmetry.space_group_name_H-M   'P 1'
#
loop_
_entity.id
_entity.type
_entity.pdbx_description
1 polymer ?
#
loop_
_entity_poly.entity_id
_entity_poly.type
_entity_poly.pdbx_seq_one_letter_code
_entity_poly.pdbx_strand_id
1 'polypeptide(L)'
;AIRNRRAEMNVPPSRKAKLYIKTTKPEYFNKKEGFFLRLAGASQVVITNSVNLDNTVRIITDSAEIFIPMNDIVDNEAERERLTKELETAEKELERAQSKLDNADFISRAPEKVVNAEKEKISKYTSIRDKVLEALKKL
;
A
#
# COMPACT_ATOMS: atom_id res chain seq x y z
N ALA A 1 22.13 -0.93 -3.11
CA ALA A 1 21.20 -2.07 -3.18
C ALA A 1 19.97 -1.86 -2.28
N ILE A 2 20.06 -2.07 -0.95
CA ILE A 2 18.88 -2.02 -0.04
C ILE A 2 18.09 -0.71 -0.14
N ARG A 3 18.75 0.44 0.05
CA ARG A 3 18.08 1.75 -0.01
C ARG A 3 17.41 2.00 -1.36
N ASN A 4 18.07 1.65 -2.47
CA ASN A 4 17.53 1.81 -3.81
C ASN A 4 16.26 0.98 -3.99
N ARG A 5 16.29 -0.30 -3.59
CA ARG A 5 15.12 -1.17 -3.69
C ARG A 5 13.95 -0.66 -2.86
N ARG A 6 14.24 -0.15 -1.66
CA ARG A 6 13.22 0.47 -0.80
C ARG A 6 12.63 1.74 -1.42
N ALA A 7 13.44 2.55 -2.09
CA ALA A 7 12.98 3.73 -2.81
C ALA A 7 12.10 3.38 -4.02
N GLU A 8 12.47 2.36 -4.81
CA GLU A 8 11.63 1.85 -5.91
C GLU A 8 10.24 1.40 -5.43
N MET A 9 10.16 0.93 -4.19
CA MET A 9 8.94 0.47 -3.54
C MET A 9 8.23 1.57 -2.73
N ASN A 10 8.66 2.83 -2.86
CA ASN A 10 8.13 3.98 -2.12
C ASN A 10 8.11 3.78 -0.59
N VAL A 11 9.04 3.00 -0.05
CA VAL A 11 9.13 2.76 1.38
C VAL A 11 9.72 4.00 2.06
N PRO A 12 9.03 4.62 3.03
CA PRO A 12 9.54 5.78 3.73
C PRO A 12 10.91 5.50 4.40
N PRO A 13 11.87 6.44 4.39
CA PRO A 13 13.18 6.25 5.03
C PRO A 13 13.11 5.98 6.54
N SER A 14 12.06 6.47 7.20
CA SER A 14 11.82 6.29 8.64
C SER A 14 11.35 4.88 8.99
N ARG A 15 10.73 4.14 8.05
CA ARG A 15 10.22 2.80 8.30
C ARG A 15 11.38 1.84 8.55
N LYS A 16 11.31 1.02 9.58
CA LYS A 16 12.36 0.03 9.89
C LYS A 16 11.86 -1.37 9.58
N ALA A 17 12.75 -2.24 9.09
CA ALA A 17 12.40 -3.60 8.73
C ALA A 17 13.47 -4.60 9.14
N LYS A 18 13.08 -5.83 9.44
CA LYS A 18 14.03 -6.90 9.69
C LYS A 18 14.71 -7.28 8.38
N LEU A 19 16.04 -7.39 8.42
CA LEU A 19 16.83 -7.82 7.27
C LEU A 19 17.34 -9.23 7.51
N TYR A 20 17.07 -10.13 6.59
CA TYR A 20 17.63 -11.48 6.60
C TYR A 20 18.72 -11.55 5.54
N ILE A 21 19.94 -11.90 5.92
CA ILE A 21 21.10 -11.92 5.03
C ILE A 21 21.59 -13.35 4.89
N LYS A 22 21.52 -13.87 3.67
CA LYS A 22 22.15 -15.13 3.27
C LYS A 22 23.46 -14.84 2.56
N THR A 23 24.56 -15.32 3.12
CA THR A 23 25.92 -15.06 2.62
C THR A 23 26.87 -16.18 2.99
N THR A 24 27.94 -16.33 2.23
CA THR A 24 29.07 -17.21 2.56
C THR A 24 30.06 -16.58 3.53
N LYS A 25 29.90 -15.29 3.88
CA LYS A 25 30.82 -14.53 4.75
C LYS A 25 30.11 -13.94 5.99
N PRO A 26 29.53 -14.75 6.88
CA PRO A 26 28.68 -14.27 7.98
C PRO A 26 29.41 -13.29 8.92
N GLU A 27 30.67 -13.54 9.27
CA GLU A 27 31.44 -12.67 10.16
C GLU A 27 31.63 -11.25 9.63
N TYR A 28 31.78 -11.11 8.30
CA TYR A 28 31.95 -9.81 7.65
C TYR A 28 30.71 -8.94 7.80
N PHE A 29 29.53 -9.55 7.68
CA PHE A 29 28.25 -8.88 7.81
C PHE A 29 27.88 -8.61 9.27
N ASN A 30 28.18 -9.53 10.19
CA ASN A 30 27.99 -9.31 11.63
C ASN A 30 28.78 -8.10 12.13
N LYS A 31 30.07 -7.98 11.76
CA LYS A 31 30.90 -6.81 12.11
C LYS A 31 30.36 -5.49 11.55
N LYS A 32 29.48 -5.53 10.55
CA LYS A 32 28.90 -4.36 9.89
C LYS A 32 27.43 -4.12 10.24
N GLU A 33 26.87 -4.84 11.22
CA GLU A 33 25.46 -4.72 11.62
C GLU A 33 25.03 -3.26 11.82
N GLY A 34 25.86 -2.45 12.50
CA GLY A 34 25.59 -1.03 12.75
C GLY A 34 25.33 -0.20 11.49
N PHE A 35 25.94 -0.54 10.35
CA PHE A 35 25.66 0.12 9.07
C PHE A 35 24.26 -0.19 8.56
N PHE A 36 23.79 -1.42 8.74
CA PHE A 36 22.44 -1.81 8.30
C PHE A 36 21.37 -1.11 9.15
N LEU A 37 21.56 -1.06 10.47
CA LEU A 37 20.65 -0.39 11.40
C LEU A 37 20.52 1.11 11.10
N ARG A 38 21.66 1.78 10.86
CA ARG A 38 21.71 3.23 10.64
C ARG A 38 21.38 3.65 9.21
N LEU A 39 21.92 2.95 8.21
CA LEU A 39 21.88 3.39 6.81
C LEU A 39 20.88 2.61 5.96
N ALA A 40 20.62 1.33 6.26
CA ALA A 40 19.75 0.48 5.45
C ALA A 40 18.29 0.43 5.94
N GLY A 41 17.98 1.14 7.03
CA GLY A 41 16.65 1.11 7.65
C GLY A 41 16.33 -0.25 8.28
N ALA A 42 17.35 -0.97 8.77
CA ALA A 42 17.14 -2.22 9.48
C ALA A 42 16.64 -1.96 10.92
N SER A 43 15.61 -2.68 11.36
CA SER A 43 15.28 -2.81 12.79
C SER A 43 16.14 -3.87 13.46
N GLN A 44 16.49 -4.91 12.71
CA GLN A 44 17.29 -6.05 13.13
C GLN A 44 17.99 -6.65 11.91
N VAL A 45 19.18 -7.23 12.09
CA VAL A 45 19.86 -8.03 11.06
C VAL A 45 19.95 -9.47 11.53
N VAL A 46 19.51 -10.41 10.68
CA VAL A 46 19.57 -11.84 10.94
C VAL A 46 20.39 -12.49 9.83
N ILE A 47 21.54 -13.04 10.18
CA ILE A 47 22.35 -13.79 9.23
C ILE A 47 21.94 -15.25 9.29
N THR A 48 21.55 -15.82 8.16
CA THR A 48 21.05 -17.20 8.10
C THR A 48 21.38 -17.85 6.75
N ASN A 49 21.56 -19.18 6.77
CA ASN A 49 21.80 -19.97 5.56
C ASN A 49 20.49 -20.35 4.84
N SER A 50 19.35 -20.31 5.54
CA SER A 50 18.02 -20.51 4.98
C SER A 50 17.08 -19.40 5.42
N VAL A 51 16.28 -18.91 4.48
CA VAL A 51 15.23 -17.93 4.74
C VAL A 51 13.92 -18.59 4.37
N ASN A 52 13.12 -18.94 5.38
CA ASN A 52 11.79 -19.49 5.21
C ASN A 52 10.76 -18.43 5.59
N LEU A 53 10.61 -17.43 4.72
CA LEU A 53 9.70 -16.31 4.91
C LEU A 53 8.87 -16.16 3.63
N ASP A 54 7.56 -16.14 3.81
CA ASP A 54 6.62 -15.84 2.75
C ASP A 54 6.59 -14.33 2.48
N ASN A 55 6.27 -13.97 1.24
CA ASN A 55 6.06 -12.58 0.82
C ASN A 55 7.23 -11.63 1.19
N THR A 56 8.42 -11.92 0.67
CA THR A 56 9.62 -11.09 0.90
C THR A 56 10.10 -10.40 -0.36
N VAL A 57 10.75 -9.25 -0.16
CA VAL A 57 11.57 -8.61 -1.20
C VAL A 57 12.97 -9.19 -1.13
N ARG A 58 13.40 -9.85 -2.20
CA ARG A 58 14.77 -10.37 -2.34
C ARG A 58 15.64 -9.36 -3.09
N ILE A 59 16.82 -9.11 -2.56
CA ILE A 59 17.85 -8.24 -3.12
C ILE A 59 19.13 -9.08 -3.26
N ILE A 60 19.57 -9.29 -4.49
CA ILE A 60 20.74 -10.11 -4.78
C ILE A 60 21.93 -9.21 -5.07
N THR A 61 23.08 -9.55 -4.49
CA THR A 61 24.37 -8.89 -4.73
C THR A 61 25.45 -9.96 -4.83
N ASP A 62 26.63 -9.59 -5.32
CA ASP A 62 27.76 -10.54 -5.47
C ASP A 62 28.21 -11.19 -4.16
N SER A 63 27.92 -10.56 -3.01
CA SER A 63 28.39 -11.02 -1.70
C SER A 63 27.29 -11.58 -0.79
N ALA A 64 26.02 -11.32 -1.10
CA ALA A 64 24.90 -11.74 -0.27
C ALA A 64 23.55 -11.60 -0.98
N GLU A 65 22.60 -12.39 -0.50
CA GLU A 65 21.18 -12.19 -0.76
C GLU A 65 20.52 -11.64 0.49
N ILE A 66 19.75 -10.57 0.34
CA ILE A 66 19.05 -9.91 1.45
C ILE A 66 17.55 -10.05 1.22
N PHE A 67 16.83 -10.39 2.28
CA PHE A 67 15.38 -10.55 2.27
C PHE A 67 14.77 -9.59 3.27
N ILE A 68 13.70 -8.90 2.84
CA ILE A 68 12.94 -7.97 3.66
C ILE A 68 11.48 -8.43 3.66
N PRO A 69 10.87 -8.74 4.81
CA PRO A 69 9.44 -9.03 4.89
C PRO A 69 8.63 -7.86 4.34
N MET A 70 7.70 -8.12 3.43
CA MET A 70 6.83 -7.06 2.89
C MET A 70 6.03 -6.37 3.99
N ASN A 71 5.56 -7.13 4.98
CA ASN A 71 4.78 -6.61 6.11
C ASN A 71 5.55 -5.57 6.94
N ASP A 72 6.89 -5.56 6.89
CA ASP A 72 7.69 -4.59 7.63
C ASP A 72 7.87 -3.26 6.86
N ILE A 73 7.67 -3.26 5.54
CA ILE A 73 7.96 -2.11 4.67
C ILE A 73 6.74 -1.54 3.96
N VAL A 74 5.67 -2.32 3.78
CA VAL A 74 4.39 -1.84 3.27
C VAL A 74 3.60 -1.20 4.41
N ASP A 75 3.00 -0.06 4.16
CA ASP A 75 2.14 0.63 5.12
C ASP A 75 0.69 0.23 4.96
N ASN A 76 0.37 -1.01 5.34
CA ASN A 76 -1.01 -1.51 5.25
C ASN A 76 -1.98 -0.67 6.08
N GLU A 77 -1.54 -0.06 7.19
CA GLU A 77 -2.39 0.85 7.96
C GLU A 77 -2.63 2.16 7.23
N ALA A 78 -1.58 2.83 6.72
CA ALA A 78 -1.77 4.07 5.97
C ALA A 78 -2.53 3.85 4.65
N GLU A 79 -2.29 2.73 3.96
CA GLU A 79 -3.02 2.38 2.74
C GLU A 79 -4.47 2.03 3.04
N ARG A 80 -4.75 1.32 4.13
CA ARG A 80 -6.11 1.10 4.63
C ARG A 80 -6.78 2.43 4.97
N GLU A 81 -6.11 3.33 5.68
CA GLU A 81 -6.66 4.65 6.01
C GLU A 81 -6.96 5.49 4.76
N ARG A 82 -6.04 5.50 3.79
CA ARG A 82 -6.22 6.18 2.50
C ARG A 82 -7.42 5.66 1.75
N LEU A 83 -7.53 4.34 1.62
CA LEU A 83 -8.65 3.67 0.93
C LEU A 83 -9.96 3.86 1.68
N THR A 84 -9.97 3.83 3.02
CA THR A 84 -11.17 4.11 3.82
C THR A 84 -11.65 5.55 3.58
N LYS A 85 -10.76 6.54 3.54
CA LYS A 85 -11.14 7.93 3.20
C LYS A 85 -11.68 8.07 1.79
N GLU A 86 -11.10 7.34 0.83
CA GLU A 86 -11.58 7.28 -0.55
C GLU A 86 -12.98 6.64 -0.63
N LEU A 87 -13.20 5.56 0.13
CA LEU A 87 -14.48 4.88 0.26
C LEU A 87 -15.56 5.81 0.82
N GLU A 88 -15.29 6.46 1.95
CA GLU A 88 -16.22 7.40 2.59
C GLU A 88 -16.59 8.55 1.65
N THR A 89 -15.64 9.03 0.86
CA THR A 89 -15.89 10.08 -0.13
C THR A 89 -16.81 9.58 -1.24
N ALA A 90 -16.55 8.39 -1.77
CA ALA A 90 -17.39 7.78 -2.80
C ALA A 90 -18.81 7.51 -2.31
N GLU A 91 -18.97 7.01 -1.07
CA GLU A 91 -20.27 6.74 -0.45
C GLU A 91 -21.07 8.02 -0.23
N LYS A 92 -20.45 9.09 0.27
CA LYS A 92 -21.11 10.40 0.44
C LYS A 92 -21.57 10.99 -0.90
N GLU A 93 -20.76 10.87 -1.95
CA GLU A 93 -21.16 11.36 -3.27
C GLU A 93 -22.27 10.52 -3.91
N LEU A 94 -22.30 9.20 -3.64
CA LEU A 94 -23.41 8.32 -4.03
C LEU A 94 -24.70 8.70 -3.33
N GLU A 95 -24.67 8.84 -2.00
CA GLU A 95 -25.83 9.19 -1.18
C GLU A 95 -26.43 10.52 -1.65
N ARG A 96 -25.59 11.54 -1.90
CA ARG A 96 -26.03 12.84 -2.42
C ARG A 96 -26.71 12.73 -3.79
N ALA A 97 -26.13 11.96 -4.70
CA ALA A 97 -26.67 11.81 -6.06
C ALA A 97 -27.98 11.00 -6.05
N GLN A 98 -28.04 9.92 -5.27
CA GLN A 98 -29.23 9.10 -5.07
C GLN A 98 -30.35 9.91 -4.44
N SER A 99 -30.09 10.65 -3.35
CA SER A 99 -31.08 11.51 -2.70
C SER A 99 -31.70 12.54 -3.65
N LYS A 100 -30.93 13.07 -4.60
CA LYS A 100 -31.46 13.98 -5.63
C LYS A 100 -32.35 13.24 -6.63
N LEU A 101 -31.96 12.05 -7.07
CA LEU A 101 -32.73 11.27 -8.02
C LEU A 101 -33.94 10.57 -7.40
N ASP A 102 -33.98 10.37 -6.09
CA ASP A 102 -35.15 9.85 -5.38
C ASP A 102 -36.20 10.96 -5.13
N ASN A 103 -35.79 12.23 -5.24
CA ASN A 103 -36.68 13.37 -5.11
C ASN A 103 -37.46 13.62 -6.41
N ALA A 104 -38.75 13.26 -6.41
CA ALA A 104 -39.65 13.44 -7.56
C ALA A 104 -39.78 14.92 -8.01
N ASP A 105 -39.67 15.90 -7.09
CA ASP A 105 -39.67 17.32 -7.45
C ASP A 105 -38.39 17.71 -8.20
N PHE A 106 -37.25 17.10 -7.85
CA PHE A 106 -36.01 17.32 -8.57
C PHE A 106 -36.07 16.71 -9.97
N ILE A 107 -36.54 15.46 -10.10
CA ILE A 107 -36.65 14.80 -11.41
C ILE A 107 -37.59 15.57 -12.35
N SER A 108 -38.73 16.05 -11.84
CA SER A 108 -39.74 16.72 -12.65
C SER A 108 -39.37 18.16 -13.04
N ARG A 109 -38.51 18.84 -12.27
CA ARG A 109 -38.14 20.25 -12.50
C ARG A 109 -36.73 20.47 -13.01
N ALA A 110 -35.82 19.52 -12.78
CA ALA A 110 -34.43 19.67 -13.20
C ALA A 110 -34.30 19.45 -14.72
N PRO A 111 -33.41 20.20 -15.40
CA PRO A 111 -33.08 19.94 -16.79
C PRO A 111 -32.56 18.52 -16.98
N GLU A 112 -32.90 17.89 -18.11
CA GLU A 112 -32.47 16.51 -18.43
C GLU A 112 -30.95 16.32 -18.34
N LYS A 113 -30.18 17.33 -18.76
CA LYS A 113 -28.72 17.34 -18.65
C LYS A 113 -28.23 17.18 -17.19
N VAL A 114 -28.94 17.78 -16.23
CA VAL A 114 -28.61 17.69 -14.80
C VAL A 114 -28.98 16.31 -14.25
N VAL A 115 -30.15 15.79 -14.62
CA VAL A 115 -30.59 14.43 -14.22
C VAL A 115 -29.62 13.36 -14.75
N ASN A 116 -29.22 13.48 -16.02
CA ASN A 116 -28.25 12.56 -16.62
C ASN A 116 -26.87 12.67 -15.97
N ALA A 117 -26.42 13.87 -15.63
CA ALA A 117 -25.16 14.06 -14.90
C ALA A 117 -25.18 13.37 -13.52
N GLU A 118 -26.28 13.44 -12.77
CA GLU A 118 -26.40 12.73 -11.49
C GLU A 118 -26.44 11.20 -11.66
N LYS A 119 -27.08 10.68 -12.73
CA LYS A 119 -27.05 9.24 -13.06
C LYS A 119 -25.64 8.76 -13.42
N GLU A 120 -24.91 9.51 -14.24
CA GLU A 120 -23.51 9.22 -14.57
C GLU A 120 -22.63 9.25 -13.32
N LYS A 121 -22.88 10.21 -12.43
CA LYS A 121 -22.19 10.33 -11.15
C LYS A 121 -22.38 9.08 -10.30
N ILE A 122 -23.60 8.55 -10.19
CA ILE A 122 -23.86 7.29 -9.48
C ILE A 122 -23.06 6.14 -10.08
N SER A 123 -23.10 5.97 -11.41
CA SER A 123 -22.35 4.89 -12.08
C SER A 123 -20.84 4.98 -11.80
N LYS A 124 -20.29 6.19 -11.91
CA LYS A 124 -18.87 6.45 -11.66
C LYS A 124 -18.47 6.13 -10.22
N TYR A 125 -19.18 6.68 -9.23
CA TYR A 125 -18.81 6.48 -7.83
C TYR A 125 -19.10 5.06 -7.33
N THR A 126 -20.08 4.36 -7.91
CA THR A 126 -20.31 2.93 -7.65
C THR A 126 -19.10 2.11 -8.09
N SER A 127 -18.59 2.36 -9.30
CA SER A 127 -17.39 1.67 -9.79
C SER A 127 -16.15 1.97 -8.94
N ILE A 128 -15.99 3.21 -8.47
CA ILE A 128 -14.89 3.59 -7.57
C ILE A 128 -15.01 2.85 -6.24
N ARG A 129 -16.19 2.92 -5.59
CA ARG A 129 -16.47 2.23 -4.32
C ARG A 129 -16.14 0.74 -4.40
N ASP A 130 -16.60 0.07 -5.45
CA ASP A 130 -16.43 -1.38 -5.58
C ASP A 130 -14.95 -1.77 -5.76
N LYS A 131 -14.19 -0.99 -6.55
CA LYS A 131 -12.73 -1.17 -6.69
C LYS A 131 -11.99 -0.94 -5.37
N VAL A 132 -12.38 0.08 -4.61
CA VAL A 132 -11.80 0.38 -3.30
C VAL A 132 -12.09 -0.75 -2.30
N LEU A 133 -13.32 -1.28 -2.27
CA LEU A 133 -13.67 -2.42 -1.44
C LEU A 133 -12.90 -3.68 -1.81
N GLU A 134 -12.66 -3.93 -3.09
CA GLU A 134 -11.83 -5.05 -3.54
C GLU A 134 -10.36 -4.88 -3.11
N ALA A 135 -9.82 -3.67 -3.21
CA ALA A 135 -8.47 -3.36 -2.74
C ALA A 135 -8.34 -3.55 -1.21
N LEU A 136 -9.32 -3.09 -0.42
CA LEU A 136 -9.36 -3.26 1.02
C LEU A 136 -9.42 -4.72 1.48
N LYS A 137 -10.01 -5.62 0.67
CA LYS A 137 -10.03 -7.07 0.94
C LYS A 137 -8.69 -7.76 0.66
N LYS A 138 -7.85 -7.17 -0.19
CA LYS A 138 -6.54 -7.71 -0.59
C LYS A 138 -5.39 -7.20 0.28
N LEU A 139 -5.64 -6.22 1.16
CA LEU A 139 -4.72 -5.65 2.15
C LEU A 139 -4.67 -6.46 3.44
#